data_AF-A0A5B7JAB3-F1
#
_entry.id   AF-A0A5B7JAB3-F1
#
_cell.length_a   1.000
_cell.length_b   1.000
_cell.length_c   1.000
_cell.angle_alpha   90.00
_cell.angle_beta   90.00
_cell.angle_gamma   90.00
#
_symmetry.space_group_name_H-M   'P 1'
#
loop_
_entity.id
_entity.type
_entity.pdbx_description
1 polymer ?
#
loop_
_entity_poly.entity_id
_entity_poly.type
_entity_poly.pdbx_seq_one_letter_code
_entity_poly.pdbx_strand_id
1 'polypeptide(L)'
;MKDPVRGVCLLQRQPCLPALTFVAGDATAWVCDHVEGAASETAAVELLQKMVKSELICHASGNKDHPFVHGFFLYFFVTGNKGWWSVTRGR
;
A
#
# COMPACT_ATOMS: atom_id res chain seq x y z
N MET A 1 -6.45 6.10 6.82
CA MET A 1 -5.84 5.66 5.55
C MET A 1 -6.83 4.99 4.58
N LYS A 2 -7.70 4.03 5.01
CA LYS A 2 -8.66 3.36 4.10
C LYS A 2 -10.01 4.09 3.94
N ASP A 3 -10.14 5.30 4.47
CA ASP A 3 -11.38 6.07 4.41
C ASP A 3 -11.65 6.52 2.96
N PRO A 4 -12.88 6.42 2.42
CA PRO A 4 -13.16 6.72 1.02
C PRO A 4 -13.09 8.21 0.68
N VAL A 5 -13.15 9.11 1.66
CA VAL A 5 -13.17 10.56 1.46
C VAL A 5 -11.85 11.21 1.92
N ARG A 6 -11.29 10.72 3.02
CA ARG A 6 -10.13 11.29 3.72
C ARG A 6 -8.94 10.33 3.75
N GLY A 7 -8.97 9.26 2.98
CA GLY A 7 -7.92 8.25 2.90
C GLY A 7 -7.04 8.42 1.66
N VAL A 8 -6.20 7.41 1.43
CA VAL A 8 -5.37 7.34 0.21
C VAL A 8 -6.26 6.99 -0.98
N CYS A 9 -5.96 7.60 -2.13
CA CYS A 9 -6.60 7.30 -3.40
C CYS A 9 -6.38 5.82 -3.77
N LEU A 10 -7.46 5.03 -3.72
CA LEU A 10 -7.44 3.65 -4.17
C LEU A 10 -7.73 3.60 -5.67
N LEU A 11 -6.98 2.76 -6.39
CA LEU A 11 -7.27 2.45 -7.78
C LEU A 11 -8.60 1.70 -7.87
N GLN A 12 -9.37 1.99 -8.93
CA GLN A 12 -10.55 1.19 -9.27
C GLN A 12 -10.17 -0.28 -9.45
N ARG A 13 -11.10 -1.20 -9.16
CA ARG A 13 -10.82 -2.64 -9.28
C ARG A 13 -10.40 -2.98 -10.71
N GLN A 14 -9.16 -3.40 -10.87
CA GLN A 14 -8.61 -3.93 -12.12
C GLN A 14 -8.42 -5.45 -11.97
N PRO A 15 -8.77 -6.28 -12.97
CA PRO A 15 -8.59 -7.74 -12.89
C PRO A 15 -7.13 -8.18 -12.68
N CYS A 16 -6.15 -7.35 -13.02
CA CYS A 16 -4.73 -7.64 -12.87
C CYS A 16 -4.13 -7.14 -11.54
N LEU A 17 -4.90 -6.42 -10.71
CA LEU A 17 -4.41 -5.84 -9.47
C LEU A 17 -5.20 -6.38 -8.27
N PRO A 18 -4.55 -6.52 -7.10
CA PRO A 18 -5.26 -6.76 -5.85
C PRO A 18 -6.33 -5.70 -5.59
N ALA A 19 -7.34 -6.05 -4.79
CA ALA A 19 -8.26 -5.04 -4.28
C ALA A 19 -7.52 -4.08 -3.33
N LEU A 20 -8.03 -2.84 -3.22
CA LEU A 20 -7.46 -1.80 -2.36
C LEU A 20 -6.01 -1.43 -2.72
N THR A 21 -5.66 -1.51 -4.00
CA THR A 21 -4.38 -1.01 -4.52
C THR A 21 -4.34 0.51 -4.52
N PHE A 22 -3.18 1.08 -4.24
CA PHE A 22 -2.89 2.51 -4.24
C PHE A 22 -1.48 2.77 -4.81
N VAL A 23 -1.23 4.02 -5.17
CA VAL A 23 0.08 4.50 -5.62
C VAL A 23 0.92 4.92 -4.40
N ALA A 24 2.18 4.51 -4.36
CA ALA A 24 3.08 4.77 -3.23
C ALA A 24 3.26 6.28 -2.96
N GLY A 25 3.40 7.10 -4.01
CA GLY A 25 3.50 8.55 -3.90
C GLY A 25 2.31 9.18 -3.19
N ASP A 26 1.09 8.80 -3.58
CA ASP A 26 -0.15 9.27 -2.95
C ASP A 26 -0.24 8.86 -1.48
N ALA A 27 0.19 7.63 -1.15
CA ALA A 27 0.25 7.17 0.22
C ALA A 27 1.28 7.94 1.06
N THR A 28 2.44 8.23 0.50
CA THR A 28 3.47 9.05 1.17
C THR A 28 2.94 10.45 1.44
N ALA A 29 2.37 11.13 0.45
CA ALA A 29 1.78 12.45 0.62
C ALA A 29 0.68 12.45 1.68
N TRP A 30 -0.23 11.46 1.64
CA TRP A 30 -1.29 11.34 2.63
C TRP A 30 -0.74 11.19 4.05
N VAL A 31 0.30 10.36 4.24
CA VAL A 31 0.94 10.17 5.54
C VAL A 31 1.58 11.46 6.03
N CYS A 32 2.30 12.19 5.17
CA CYS A 32 2.89 13.48 5.54
C CYS A 32 1.85 14.48 6.07
N ASP A 33 0.68 14.53 5.42
CA ASP A 33 -0.35 15.51 5.74
C ASP A 33 -1.22 15.13 6.94
N HIS A 34 -1.35 13.83 7.25
CA HIS A 34 -2.37 13.32 8.18
C HIS A 34 -1.83 12.56 9.38
N VAL A 35 -0.55 12.17 9.39
CA VAL A 35 0.05 11.40 10.48
C VAL A 35 1.05 12.24 11.25
N GLU A 36 0.72 12.50 12.51
CA GLU A 36 1.61 13.20 13.44
C GLU A 36 2.97 12.49 13.55
N GLY A 37 4.06 13.25 13.48
CA GLY A 37 5.42 12.71 13.53
C GLY A 37 5.94 12.13 12.22
N ALA A 38 5.17 12.17 11.13
CA ALA A 38 5.58 11.69 9.80
C ALA A 38 5.52 12.78 8.70
N ALA A 39 5.67 14.05 9.07
CA ALA A 39 5.49 15.19 8.16
C ALA A 39 6.53 15.32 7.03
N SER A 40 7.67 14.62 7.13
CA SER A 40 8.68 14.59 6.06
C SER A 40 8.52 13.32 5.21
N GLU A 41 8.87 13.41 3.92
CA GLU A 41 8.84 12.27 3.00
C GLU A 41 9.63 11.08 3.57
N THR A 42 10.81 11.34 4.13
CA THR A 42 11.65 10.30 4.75
C THR A 42 10.92 9.60 5.91
N ALA A 43 10.31 10.36 6.82
CA ALA A 43 9.58 9.79 7.95
C ALA A 43 8.32 9.02 7.51
N ALA A 44 7.63 9.52 6.49
CA ALA A 44 6.48 8.84 5.89
C ALA A 44 6.87 7.53 5.20
N VAL A 45 7.96 7.52 4.43
CA VAL A 45 8.52 6.32 3.81
C VAL A 45 8.95 5.30 4.86
N GLU A 46 9.59 5.73 5.95
CA GLU A 46 9.95 4.84 7.06
C GLU A 46 8.72 4.22 7.73
N LEU A 47 7.65 5.00 7.93
CA LEU A 47 6.39 4.49 8.48
C LEU A 47 5.75 3.46 7.53
N LEU A 48 5.65 3.77 6.24
CA LEU A 48 5.08 2.88 5.23
C LEU A 48 5.93 1.61 5.06
N GLN A 49 7.25 1.72 5.18
CA GLN A 49 8.15 0.57 5.23
C GLN A 49 7.90 -0.31 6.47
N LYS A 50 7.59 0.27 7.64
CA LYS A 50 7.16 -0.50 8.83
C LYS A 50 5.83 -1.21 8.56
N MET A 51 4.90 -0.59 7.83
CA MET A 51 3.63 -1.22 7.43
C MET A 51 3.83 -2.42 6.48
N VAL A 52 4.82 -2.35 5.56
CA VAL A 52 5.23 -3.52 4.75
C VAL A 52 5.76 -4.65 5.65
N LYS A 53 6.68 -4.33 6.57
CA LYS A 53 7.28 -5.31 7.49
C LYS A 53 6.27 -5.97 8.43
N SER A 54 5.20 -5.27 8.78
CA SER A 54 4.10 -5.77 9.61
C SER A 54 2.95 -6.38 8.78
N GLU A 55 3.16 -6.58 7.48
CA GLU A 55 2.21 -7.18 6.53
C GLU A 55 0.85 -6.46 6.48
N LEU A 56 0.80 -5.17 6.76
CA LEU A 56 -0.41 -4.35 6.65
C LEU A 56 -0.64 -3.87 5.21
N ILE A 57 0.44 -3.69 4.46
CA ILE A 57 0.45 -3.39 3.03
C ILE A 57 1.47 -4.28 2.32
N CYS A 58 1.29 -4.54 1.03
CA CYS A 58 2.19 -5.36 0.24
C CYS A 58 2.32 -4.80 -1.18
N HIS A 59 3.47 -5.02 -1.83
CA HIS A 59 3.66 -4.63 -3.23
C HIS A 59 2.66 -5.38 -4.12
N ALA A 60 2.15 -4.75 -5.18
CA ALA A 60 1.08 -5.29 -6.02
C ALA A 60 1.44 -6.63 -6.70
N SER A 61 2.73 -6.96 -6.85
CA SER A 61 3.18 -8.28 -7.31
C SER A 61 2.96 -9.41 -6.29
N GLY A 62 2.68 -9.07 -5.03
CA GLY A 62 2.58 -10.01 -3.92
C GLY A 62 3.92 -10.36 -3.26
N ASN A 63 5.03 -9.72 -3.67
CA ASN A 63 6.31 -9.88 -3.00
C ASN A 63 6.33 -9.11 -1.67
N LYS A 64 6.32 -9.85 -0.55
CA LYS A 64 6.35 -9.31 0.81
C LYS A 64 7.70 -8.70 1.19
N ASP A 65 8.77 -9.18 0.57
CA ASP A 65 10.14 -8.73 0.84
C ASP A 65 10.51 -7.49 0.01
N HIS A 66 9.63 -7.06 -0.89
CA HIS A 66 9.85 -5.85 -1.65
C HIS A 66 9.81 -4.64 -0.69
N PRO A 67 10.88 -3.83 -0.61
CA PRO A 67 10.89 -2.65 0.24
C PRO A 67 9.85 -1.64 -0.23
N PHE A 68 9.34 -0.79 0.66
CA PHE A 68 8.50 0.32 0.25
C PHE A 68 9.33 1.33 -0.54
N VAL A 69 8.88 1.67 -1.75
CA VAL A 69 9.56 2.62 -2.63
C VAL A 69 8.59 3.75 -2.98
N HIS A 70 8.97 4.98 -2.64
CA HIS A 70 8.22 6.18 -2.98
C HIS A 70 8.14 6.38 -4.51
N GLY A 71 7.05 6.98 -4.99
CA GLY A 71 6.81 7.25 -6.43
C GLY A 71 5.66 6.43 -7.01
N PHE A 72 5.79 5.97 -8.26
CA PHE A 72 4.71 5.31 -9.02
C PHE A 72 4.61 3.80 -8.80
N PHE A 73 5.14 3.28 -7.69
CA PHE A 73 4.99 1.88 -7.31
C PHE A 73 3.59 1.60 -6.78
N LEU A 74 3.09 0.38 -7.00
CA LEU A 74 1.76 -0.02 -6.56
C LEU A 74 1.85 -0.94 -5.35
N TYR A 75 1.07 -0.61 -4.32
CA TYR A 75 0.90 -1.41 -3.13
C TYR A 75 -0.58 -1.62 -2.87
N PHE A 76 -0.95 -2.60 -2.06
CA PHE A 76 -2.33 -2.81 -1.64
C PHE A 76 -2.41 -3.06 -0.14
N PHE A 77 -3.56 -2.73 0.44
CA PHE A 77 -3.83 -3.08 1.84
C PHE A 77 -4.11 -4.56 1.98
N VAL A 78 -3.37 -5.24 2.83
CA VAL A 78 -3.63 -6.63 3.17
C VAL A 78 -4.91 -6.68 3.99
N THR A 79 -5.86 -7.51 3.55
CA THR A 79 -7.09 -7.83 4.30
C THR A 79 -7.04 -9.31 4.66
N GLY A 80 -7.34 -9.67 5.91
CA GLY A 80 -7.24 -11.04 6.43
C GLY A 80 -8.14 -12.09 5.75
N ASN A 81 -8.89 -11.73 4.70
CA ASN A 81 -9.58 -12.70 3.90
C ASN A 81 -8.61 -13.33 2.89
N LYS A 82 -8.58 -14.66 2.84
CA LYS A 82 -7.74 -15.44 1.92
C LYS A 82 -7.71 -14.81 0.52
N GLY A 83 -6.55 -14.32 0.10
CA GLY A 83 -5.96 -14.95 -1.05
C GLY A 83 -6.06 -14.30 -2.42
N TRP A 84 -5.87 -13.01 -2.70
CA TRP A 84 -5.53 -12.69 -4.13
C TRP A 84 -4.29 -13.49 -4.60
N TRP A 85 -3.39 -13.81 -3.67
CA TRP A 85 -2.26 -14.73 -3.86
C TRP A 85 -2.66 -16.18 -4.15
N SER A 86 -3.89 -16.59 -3.82
CA SER A 86 -4.48 -17.87 -4.25
C SER A 86 -4.95 -17.81 -5.71
N VAL A 87 -5.24 -16.62 -6.25
CA VAL A 87 -5.65 -16.43 -7.64
C VAL A 87 -4.43 -16.40 -8.58
N THR A 88 -3.28 -15.87 -8.14
CA THR A 88 -2.09 -15.75 -8.99
C THR A 88 -1.11 -16.93 -8.93
N ARG A 89 -1.21 -17.82 -7.92
CA ARG A 89 -0.38 -19.04 -7.83
C ARG A 89 -0.99 -20.29 -8.50
N GLY A 90 -2.12 -20.13 -9.19
CA GLY A 90 -2.79 -21.19 -9.94
C GLY A 90 -2.68 -20.99 -11.46
N ARG A 91 -1.46 -20.97 -12.00
CA ARG A 91 -1.14 -21.33 -13.39
C ARG A 91 0.23 -21.96 -13.44
#